data_AF-A0A285VRQ6-F1
#
_entry.id   AF-A0A285VRQ6-F1
#
_cell.length_a   1.000
_cell.length_b   1.000
_cell.length_c   1.000
_cell.angle_alpha   90.00
_cell.angle_beta   90.00
_cell.angle_gamma   90.00
#
_symmetry.space_group_name_H-M   'P 1'
#
loop_
_entity.id
_entity.type
_entity.pdbx_description
1 polymer ?
#
loop_
_entity_poly.entity_id
_entity_poly.type
_entity_poly.pdbx_seq_one_letter_code
_entity_poly.pdbx_strand_id
1 'polypeptide(L)'
;MARCQECRRQVAGAGSTTVSGRRLCGECHGRLAAHAGAASSLAAGDGVGDALVTGMSTRAYAGAFTGEAGAARARAARLRATRGFWRRLWVRVVR
;
A
#
# COMPACT_ATOMS: atom_id res chain seq x y z
N MET A 1 8.82 8.77 14.33
CA MET A 1 9.39 8.28 13.05
C MET A 1 9.57 6.77 13.14
N ALA A 2 9.10 5.99 12.16
CA ALA A 2 9.27 4.53 12.14
C ALA A 2 10.40 4.14 11.16
N ARG A 3 11.17 3.08 11.48
CA ARG A 3 12.18 2.50 10.58
C ARG A 3 11.61 1.28 9.87
N CYS A 4 11.98 1.10 8.61
CA CYS A 4 11.70 -0.13 7.89
C CYS A 4 12.40 -1.30 8.59
N GLN A 5 11.69 -2.37 8.87
CA GLN A 5 12.28 -3.54 9.54
C GLN A 5 13.17 -4.38 8.62
N GLU A 6 13.11 -4.16 7.31
CA GLU A 6 13.94 -4.87 6.32
C GLU A 6 15.24 -4.10 6.04
N CYS A 7 15.14 -2.90 5.48
CA CYS A 7 16.31 -2.13 5.03
C CYS A 7 16.78 -1.06 6.03
N ARG A 8 16.17 -0.98 7.22
CA ARG A 8 16.44 0.00 8.30
C ARG A 8 16.31 1.48 7.93
N ARG A 9 15.98 1.83 6.67
CA ARG A 9 15.73 3.22 6.23
C ARG A 9 14.57 3.84 7.01
N GLN A 10 14.66 5.14 7.25
CA GLN A 10 13.55 5.91 7.83
C GLN A 10 12.37 5.90 6.86
N VAL A 11 11.18 5.62 7.37
CA VAL A 11 9.94 5.68 6.60
C VAL A 11 9.31 7.03 6.86
N ALA A 12 9.40 7.93 5.89
CA ALA A 12 8.67 9.20 5.91
C ALA A 12 7.20 8.92 5.60
N GLY A 13 6.33 9.00 6.61
CA GLY A 13 4.89 8.80 6.45
C GLY A 13 4.39 7.40 6.81
N ALA A 14 3.23 7.02 6.26
CA ALA A 14 2.53 5.79 6.59
C ALA A 14 3.16 4.58 5.88
N GLY A 15 4.15 3.95 6.51
CA GLY A 15 4.67 2.66 6.06
C GLY A 15 3.57 1.61 5.94
N SER A 16 3.74 0.65 5.03
CA SER A 16 2.85 -0.50 4.92
C SER A 16 3.18 -1.49 6.04
N THR A 17 2.13 -1.95 6.72
CA THR A 17 2.24 -2.99 7.75
C THR A 17 1.77 -4.28 7.12
N THR A 18 2.62 -5.29 7.08
CA THR A 18 2.24 -6.62 6.59
C THR A 18 1.24 -7.27 7.54
N VAL A 19 0.56 -8.33 7.09
CA VAL A 19 -0.36 -9.12 7.93
C VAL A 19 0.34 -9.66 9.18
N SER A 20 1.63 -9.98 9.07
CA SER A 20 2.48 -10.41 10.20
C SER A 20 2.93 -9.27 11.13
N GLY A 21 2.40 -8.05 10.97
CA GLY A 21 2.72 -6.89 11.80
C GLY A 21 4.04 -6.19 11.47
N ARG A 22 4.74 -6.58 10.39
CA ARG A 22 6.04 -5.99 10.04
C ARG A 22 5.85 -4.64 9.34
N ARG A 23 6.57 -3.61 9.79
CA ARG A 23 6.56 -2.30 9.14
C ARG A 23 7.64 -2.24 8.06
N LEU A 24 7.20 -2.05 6.81
CA LEU A 24 8.07 -1.95 5.65
C LEU A 24 7.95 -0.56 5.01
N CYS A 25 9.03 -0.12 4.37
CA CYS A 25 8.94 1.00 3.43
C CYS A 25 8.24 0.54 2.15
N GLY A 26 7.74 1.50 1.35
CA GLY A 26 7.03 1.18 0.10
C GLY A 26 7.85 0.31 -0.86
N GLU A 27 9.17 0.52 -0.92
CA GLU A 27 10.06 -0.29 -1.77
C GLU A 27 10.14 -1.75 -1.30
N CYS A 28 10.44 -1.99 -0.02
CA CYS A 28 10.54 -3.34 0.53
C CYS A 28 9.20 -4.08 0.48
N HIS A 29 8.10 -3.37 0.72
CA HIS A 29 6.76 -3.93 0.57
C HIS A 29 6.44 -4.27 -0.89
N GLY A 30 6.81 -3.41 -1.83
CA GLY A 30 6.63 -3.67 -3.26
C GLY A 30 7.42 -4.89 -3.74
N ARG A 31 8.66 -5.09 -3.25
CA ARG A 31 9.44 -6.31 -3.53
C ARG A 31 8.78 -7.55 -2.93
N LEU A 32 8.32 -7.48 -1.68
CA LEU A 32 7.62 -8.58 -1.03
C LEU A 32 6.35 -8.97 -1.83
N ALA A 33 5.56 -7.99 -2.25
CA ALA A 33 4.38 -8.21 -3.08
C ALA A 33 4.73 -8.83 -4.45
N ALA A 34 5.84 -8.40 -5.05
CA ALA A 34 6.32 -8.99 -6.30
C ALA A 34 6.66 -10.48 -6.15
N HIS A 35 7.42 -10.81 -5.12
CA HIS A 35 7.81 -12.21 -4.86
C HIS A 35 6.60 -13.06 -4.50
N ALA A 36 5.65 -12.53 -3.72
CA ALA A 36 4.42 -13.24 -3.37
C ALA A 36 3.57 -13.52 -4.63
N GLY A 37 3.39 -12.54 -5.51
CA GLY A 37 2.68 -12.71 -6.78
C GLY A 37 3.36 -13.73 -7.69
N ALA A 38 4.67 -13.60 -7.90
CA ALA A 38 5.44 -14.54 -8.71
C ALA A 38 5.40 -15.97 -8.14
N ALA A 39 5.56 -16.12 -6.83
CA ALA A 39 5.47 -17.43 -6.17
C ALA A 39 4.07 -18.05 -6.30
N SER A 40 3.00 -17.25 -6.22
CA SER A 40 1.64 -17.76 -6.39
C SER A 40 1.36 -18.27 -7.80
N SER A 41 1.91 -17.61 -8.82
CA SER A 41 1.82 -18.03 -10.22
C SER A 41 2.62 -19.31 -10.48
N LEU A 42 3.86 -19.40 -9.96
CA LEU A 42 4.64 -20.64 -10.02
C LEU A 42 3.95 -21.80 -9.29
N ALA A 43 3.34 -21.54 -8.12
CA ALA A 43 2.61 -22.55 -7.37
C ALA A 43 1.33 -23.02 -8.09
N ALA A 44 0.74 -22.17 -8.94
CA ALA A 44 -0.38 -22.53 -9.80
C ALA A 44 0.04 -23.36 -11.04
N GLY A 45 1.35 -23.53 -11.27
CA GLY A 45 1.90 -24.28 -12.40
C GLY A 45 2.21 -23.43 -13.62
N ASP A 46 2.17 -22.10 -13.51
CA ASP A 46 2.47 -21.20 -14.62
C ASP A 46 3.97 -21.21 -14.98
N GLY A 47 4.26 -20.77 -16.21
CA GLY A 47 5.63 -20.60 -16.68
C GLY A 47 6.37 -19.45 -15.99
N VAL A 48 7.71 -19.47 -16.06
CA VAL A 48 8.58 -18.43 -15.47
C VAL A 48 8.24 -17.02 -15.98
N GLY A 49 7.83 -16.90 -17.25
CA GLY A 49 7.41 -15.63 -17.85
C GLY A 49 6.16 -15.06 -17.17
N ASP A 50 5.13 -15.88 -16.99
CA ASP A 50 3.87 -15.47 -16.35
C ASP A 50 4.07 -15.14 -14.87
N ALA A 51 4.96 -15.86 -14.18
CA ALA A 51 5.32 -15.54 -12.81
C ALA A 51 5.98 -14.16 -12.68
N LEU A 52 6.85 -13.79 -13.62
CA LEU A 52 7.45 -12.44 -13.64
C LEU A 52 6.39 -11.36 -13.88
N VAL A 53 5.48 -11.58 -14.83
CA VAL A 53 4.38 -10.65 -15.12
C VAL A 53 3.48 -10.48 -13.91
N THR A 54 3.07 -11.59 -13.29
CA THR A 54 2.25 -11.61 -12.07
C THR A 54 2.95 -10.92 -10.91
N GLY A 55 4.27 -11.12 -10.73
CA GLY A 55 5.04 -10.40 -9.73
C GLY A 55 5.07 -8.89 -9.98
N MET A 56 5.32 -8.46 -11.21
CA MET A 56 5.33 -7.04 -11.57
C MET A 56 3.96 -6.37 -11.37
N SER A 57 2.88 -7.04 -11.80
CA SER A 57 1.53 -6.53 -11.64
C SER A 57 1.12 -6.45 -10.17
N THR A 58 1.44 -7.46 -9.36
CA THR A 58 1.16 -7.47 -7.91
C THR A 58 1.92 -6.36 -7.19
N ARG A 59 3.17 -6.08 -7.59
CA ARG A 59 3.94 -4.93 -7.07
C ARG A 59 3.29 -3.59 -7.40
N ALA A 60 2.87 -3.41 -8.65
CA ALA A 60 2.19 -2.19 -9.08
C ALA A 60 0.87 -1.99 -8.31
N TYR A 61 0.09 -3.07 -8.16
CA TYR A 61 -1.15 -3.10 -7.40
C TYR A 61 -0.93 -2.76 -5.92
N ALA A 62 0.08 -3.35 -5.28
CA ALA A 62 0.43 -3.02 -3.90
C ALA A 62 0.81 -1.54 -3.72
N GLY A 63 1.44 -0.92 -4.74
CA GLY A 63 1.71 0.52 -4.77
C GLY A 63 0.43 1.35 -4.86
N ALA A 64 -0.50 0.99 -5.75
CA ALA A 64 -1.78 1.69 -5.94
C ALA A 64 -2.62 1.71 -4.65
N PHE A 65 -2.73 0.58 -3.94
CA PHE A 65 -3.47 0.49 -2.68
C PHE A 65 -2.90 1.37 -1.58
N THR A 66 -1.58 1.54 -1.53
CA THR A 66 -0.97 2.47 -0.55
C THR A 66 -1.32 3.93 -0.85
N GLY A 67 -1.47 4.30 -2.12
CA GLY A 67 -1.93 5.63 -2.53
C GLY A 67 -3.39 5.91 -2.15
N GLU A 68 -4.28 4.95 -2.41
CA GLU A 68 -5.70 5.06 -2.07
C GLU A 68 -5.94 5.06 -0.55
N ALA A 69 -5.23 4.20 0.19
CA ALA A 69 -5.27 4.20 1.66
C ALA A 69 -4.73 5.51 2.26
N GLY A 70 -3.72 6.12 1.62
CA GLY A 70 -3.21 7.44 1.97
C GLY A 70 -4.25 8.54 1.76
N ALA A 71 -4.90 8.56 0.59
CA ALA A 71 -5.98 9.50 0.27
C ALA A 71 -7.18 9.35 1.22
N ALA A 72 -7.56 8.11 1.56
CA ALA A 72 -8.63 7.82 2.51
C ALA A 72 -8.31 8.35 3.92
N ARG A 73 -7.07 8.18 4.40
CA ARG A 73 -6.61 8.74 5.69
C ARG A 73 -6.56 10.26 5.68
N ALA A 74 -6.10 10.87 4.58
CA ALA A 74 -6.10 12.32 4.42
C ALA A 74 -7.53 12.89 4.43
N ARG A 75 -8.49 12.22 3.79
CA ARG A 75 -9.92 12.58 3.87
C ARG A 75 -10.46 12.44 5.29
N ALA A 76 -10.15 11.34 5.98
CA ALA A 76 -10.57 11.15 7.36
C ALA A 76 -10.00 12.24 8.28
N ALA A 77 -8.75 12.66 8.07
CA ALA A 77 -8.15 13.78 8.78
C ALA A 77 -8.85 15.11 8.47
N ARG A 78 -9.12 15.41 7.19
CA ARG A 78 -9.88 16.60 6.77
C ARG A 78 -11.27 16.65 7.40
N LEU A 79 -11.99 15.52 7.42
CA LEU A 79 -13.32 15.40 8.03
C LEU A 79 -13.29 15.62 9.55
N ARG A 80 -12.26 15.13 10.24
CA ARG A 80 -12.08 15.38 11.68
C ARG A 80 -11.80 16.84 11.97
N ALA A 81 -10.99 17.50 11.13
CA ALA A 81 -10.63 18.91 11.26
C ALA A 81 -11.78 19.88 10.90
N THR A 82 -12.72 19.47 10.03
CA THR A 82 -13.87 20.31 9.67
C THR A 82 -14.98 20.24 10.73
N ARG A 83 -15.51 21.40 11.09
CA ARG A 83 -16.73 21.56 11.92
C ARG A 83 -17.89 22.03 11.04
N GLY A 84 -19.10 21.65 11.40
CA GLY A 84 -20.33 21.94 10.65
C GLY A 84 -20.71 20.83 9.65
N PHE A 85 -21.99 20.46 9.64
CA PHE A 85 -22.56 19.37 8.84
C PHE A 85 -22.31 19.56 7.33
N TRP A 86 -22.66 20.72 6.79
CA TRP A 86 -22.54 21.01 5.36
C TRP A 86 -21.10 20.99 4.85
N ARG A 87 -20.13 21.50 5.62
CA ARG A 87 -18.71 21.46 5.27
C ARG A 87 -18.16 20.03 5.27
N ARG A 88 -18.60 19.19 6.21
CA ARG A 88 -18.25 17.76 6.22
C ARG A 88 -18.86 16.99 5.05
N LEU A 89 -20.10 17.31 4.68
CA LEU A 89 -20.76 16.72 3.52
C LEU A 89 -19.98 17.06 2.24
N TRP A 90 -19.57 18.32 2.07
CA TRP A 90 -18.78 18.76 0.91
C TRP A 90 -17.45 18.01 0.77
N VAL A 91 -16.73 17.79 1.87
CA VAL A 91 -15.48 17.00 1.90
C VAL A 91 -15.72 15.52 1.52
N ARG A 92 -16.93 14.99 1.72
CA ARG A 92 -17.29 13.63 1.28
C ARG A 92 -17.67 13.57 -0.20
N VAL A 93 -18.28 14.63 -0.73
CA VAL A 93 -18.83 14.68 -2.10
C VAL A 93 -17.78 15.09 -3.12
N VAL A 94 -16.92 16.07 -2.81
CA VAL A 94 -15.89 16.56 -3.73
C VAL A 94 -14.62 15.72 -3.56
N ARG A 95 -14.36 14.91 -4.59
CA ARG A 95 -13.44 13.78 -4.62
C ARG A 95 -11.98 14.21 -4.69
#